data_AF-A0A1W1CJD6-F1
#
_entry.id   AF-A0A1W1CJD6-F1
#
_cell.length_a   1.000
_cell.length_b   1.000
_cell.length_c   1.000
_cell.angle_alpha   90.00
_cell.angle_beta   90.00
_cell.angle_gamma   90.00
#
_symmetry.space_group_name_H-M   'P 1'
#
loop_
_entity.id
_entity.type
_entity.pdbx_description
1 polymer ?
#
loop_
_entity_poly.entity_id
_entity_poly.type
_entity_poly.pdbx_seq_one_letter_code
_entity_poly.pdbx_strand_id
1 'polypeptide(L)'
;MINISKLLMLSILILFIGCGSKSSNITSTTNYPIQAISAPSIVYDDTYSTRAVPLKRIITKRANISVDVDNIEEAKEALTTLLEKSGGYITNARLYEDRYHASAKVPSDKLIMTLDEIAKLGEKISQSINQNDVTNQFVDHEARLKNLILFRDKMQNLLNQTTKIEEILKIERELGRVQTEIDAIQGQLKYLKNAVALSPIEINFEEKTIYGPLGYIANGVWWVTKKLFVIR
;
A
#
# COMPACT_ATOMS: atom_id res chain seq x y z
N MET A 1 11.31 38.24 32.55
CA MET A 1 11.13 37.17 31.55
C MET A 1 9.92 36.35 31.96
N ILE A 2 8.80 36.56 31.29
CA ILE A 2 7.48 36.01 31.62
C ILE A 2 7.31 34.66 30.91
N ASN A 3 6.94 33.62 31.67
CA ASN A 3 6.88 32.23 31.23
C ASN A 3 5.71 31.97 30.28
N ILE A 4 6.03 31.82 28.98
CA ILE A 4 5.12 31.57 27.86
C ILE A 4 4.43 30.18 27.92
N SER A 5 4.91 29.25 28.75
CA SER A 5 4.35 27.88 28.80
C SER A 5 2.99 27.74 29.50
N LYS A 6 2.56 28.75 30.28
CA LYS A 6 1.25 28.72 30.97
C LYS A 6 0.09 29.34 30.17
N LEU A 7 0.36 29.97 29.03
CA LEU A 7 -0.66 30.63 28.21
C LEU A 7 -1.29 29.70 27.16
N LEU A 8 -0.69 28.54 26.89
CA LEU A 8 -1.12 27.61 25.82
C LEU A 8 -2.07 26.51 26.30
N MET A 9 -2.36 26.45 27.60
CA MET A 9 -3.17 25.37 28.22
C MET A 9 -4.58 25.82 28.66
N LEU A 10 -5.05 26.99 28.22
CA LEU A 10 -6.35 27.55 28.61
C LEU A 10 -7.19 28.06 27.42
N SER A 11 -7.06 27.47 26.22
CA SER A 11 -7.73 27.99 25.01
C SER A 11 -8.45 26.96 24.12
N ILE A 12 -8.52 25.68 24.46
CA ILE A 12 -9.29 24.70 23.66
C ILE A 12 -10.24 23.93 24.58
N LEU A 13 -11.16 24.68 25.17
CA LEU A 13 -12.42 24.17 25.68
C LEU A 13 -13.46 25.17 25.19
N ILE A 14 -14.35 24.71 24.31
CA ILE A 14 -15.47 25.40 23.61
C ILE A 14 -15.24 25.44 22.09
N LEU A 15 -15.75 24.41 21.39
CA LEU A 15 -16.52 24.62 20.18
C LEU A 15 -17.43 23.39 19.89
N PHE A 16 -18.73 23.59 20.09
CA PHE A 16 -19.91 23.13 19.33
C PHE A 16 -20.03 21.64 18.96
N ILE A 17 -20.95 20.85 19.54
CA ILE A 17 -22.43 20.85 19.35
C ILE A 17 -22.87 20.65 17.90
N GLY A 18 -23.32 19.42 17.61
CA GLY A 18 -24.55 19.16 16.85
C GLY A 18 -24.44 18.90 15.34
N CYS A 19 -24.81 17.68 14.92
CA CYS A 19 -25.98 17.46 14.04
C CYS A 19 -26.34 15.97 14.00
N GLY A 20 -27.51 15.61 14.53
CA GLY A 20 -28.11 14.27 14.38
C GLY A 20 -29.13 14.30 13.24
N SER A 21 -28.97 13.43 12.25
CA SER A 21 -29.92 13.29 11.15
C SER A 21 -31.06 12.35 11.54
N LYS A 22 -32.29 12.88 11.49
CA LYS A 22 -33.54 12.17 11.76
C LYS A 22 -34.07 11.59 10.44
N SER A 23 -34.17 10.27 10.35
CA SER A 23 -34.77 9.57 9.22
C SER A 23 -36.29 9.74 9.26
N SER A 24 -36.87 10.44 8.28
CA SER A 24 -38.31 10.55 8.09
C SER A 24 -38.79 9.47 7.13
N ASN A 25 -39.50 8.46 7.65
CA ASN A 25 -40.36 7.59 6.86
C ASN A 25 -41.52 8.40 6.29
N ILE A 26 -41.58 8.52 4.97
CA ILE A 26 -42.73 9.09 4.26
C ILE A 26 -43.65 7.93 3.91
N THR A 27 -44.69 7.74 4.72
CA THR A 27 -45.88 6.98 4.37
C THR A 27 -46.83 7.92 3.65
N SER A 28 -46.83 7.87 2.31
CA SER A 28 -47.85 8.53 1.50
C SER A 28 -48.91 7.52 1.12
N THR A 29 -49.98 7.48 1.93
CA THR A 29 -51.28 6.92 1.57
C THR A 29 -51.96 7.85 0.57
N THR A 30 -52.10 7.41 -0.67
CA THR A 30 -53.10 7.97 -1.60
C THR A 30 -54.02 6.83 -2.06
N ASN A 31 -55.29 7.00 -1.68
CA ASN A 31 -56.40 6.11 -1.97
C ASN A 31 -56.88 6.39 -3.41
N TYR A 32 -56.77 5.40 -4.30
CA TYR A 32 -57.45 5.35 -5.60
C TYR A 32 -58.04 3.95 -5.79
N PRO A 33 -59.27 3.82 -6.33
CA PRO A 33 -59.90 2.52 -6.52
C PRO A 33 -59.17 1.75 -7.63
N ILE A 34 -58.51 0.65 -7.28
CA ILE A 34 -57.91 -0.26 -8.26
C ILE A 34 -59.01 -1.09 -8.90
N GLN A 35 -59.34 -0.80 -10.15
CA GLN A 35 -59.90 -1.80 -11.06
C GLN A 35 -58.80 -2.80 -11.41
N ALA A 36 -59.05 -4.06 -11.11
CA ALA A 36 -58.14 -5.17 -11.35
C ALA A 36 -57.93 -5.35 -12.87
N ILE A 37 -56.83 -4.79 -13.37
CA ILE A 37 -56.23 -5.19 -14.63
C ILE A 37 -55.06 -6.09 -14.24
N SER A 38 -55.14 -7.37 -14.57
CA SER A 38 -54.08 -8.34 -14.33
C SER A 38 -52.80 -7.89 -15.03
N ALA A 39 -51.85 -7.34 -14.27
CA ALA A 39 -50.51 -7.07 -14.76
C ALA A 39 -49.86 -8.40 -15.18
N PRO A 40 -49.15 -8.46 -16.31
CA PRO A 40 -48.35 -9.63 -16.63
C PRO A 40 -47.31 -9.77 -15.51
N SER A 41 -47.29 -10.94 -14.88
CA SER A 41 -46.28 -11.31 -13.90
C SER A 41 -44.92 -11.23 -14.57
N ILE A 42 -44.18 -10.15 -14.32
CA ILE A 42 -42.74 -10.12 -14.57
C ILE A 42 -42.18 -11.17 -13.61
N VAL A 43 -41.86 -12.33 -14.16
CA VAL A 43 -41.04 -13.33 -13.49
C VAL A 43 -39.70 -12.62 -13.25
N TYR A 44 -39.47 -12.22 -12.00
CA TYR A 44 -38.16 -11.79 -11.57
C TYR A 44 -37.29 -13.04 -11.59
N ASP A 45 -36.62 -13.25 -12.73
CA ASP A 45 -35.68 -14.33 -12.91
C ASP A 45 -34.46 -14.05 -12.04
N ASP A 46 -34.49 -14.59 -10.82
CA ASP A 46 -33.42 -14.55 -9.82
C ASP A 46 -32.16 -15.35 -10.26
N THR A 47 -32.10 -15.78 -11.52
CA THR A 47 -30.95 -16.51 -12.08
C THR A 47 -29.88 -15.62 -12.73
N TYR A 48 -29.87 -14.31 -12.46
CA TYR A 48 -28.62 -13.55 -12.48
C TYR A 48 -27.80 -13.81 -11.20
N SER A 49 -27.55 -15.09 -10.92
CA SER A 49 -26.25 -15.49 -10.40
C SER A 49 -25.24 -15.13 -11.48
N THR A 50 -24.86 -13.86 -11.50
CA THR A 50 -23.60 -13.42 -12.10
C THR A 50 -22.56 -14.28 -11.39
N ARG A 51 -22.17 -15.38 -12.02
CA ARG A 51 -20.95 -16.09 -11.69
C ARG A 51 -19.88 -15.03 -11.83
N ALA A 52 -19.58 -14.37 -10.71
CA ALA A 52 -18.50 -13.44 -10.59
C ALA A 52 -17.27 -14.25 -10.99
N VAL A 53 -16.85 -14.10 -12.24
CA VAL A 53 -15.57 -14.60 -12.69
C VAL A 53 -14.60 -14.03 -11.67
N PRO A 54 -13.85 -14.86 -10.92
CA PRO A 54 -12.93 -14.33 -9.95
C PRO A 54 -11.93 -13.48 -10.73
N LEU A 55 -12.10 -12.15 -10.64
CA LEU A 55 -11.19 -11.20 -11.22
C LEU A 55 -9.81 -11.56 -10.67
N LYS A 56 -8.85 -11.79 -11.57
CA LYS A 56 -7.48 -12.08 -11.18
C LYS A 56 -6.99 -10.91 -10.33
N ARG A 57 -6.87 -11.14 -9.02
CA ARG A 57 -6.44 -10.11 -8.08
C ARG A 57 -4.97 -9.77 -8.31
N ILE A 58 -4.70 -8.49 -8.40
CA ILE A 58 -3.36 -7.93 -8.57
C ILE A 58 -2.92 -7.45 -7.19
N ILE A 59 -2.05 -8.22 -6.55
CA ILE A 59 -1.61 -7.99 -5.17
C ILE A 59 -0.13 -7.64 -5.17
N THR A 60 0.22 -6.55 -4.52
CA THR A 60 1.61 -6.20 -4.20
C THR A 60 1.92 -6.66 -2.79
N LYS A 61 3.14 -7.15 -2.56
CA LYS A 61 3.61 -7.58 -1.24
C LYS A 61 4.89 -6.83 -0.89
N ARG A 62 4.99 -6.37 0.35
CA ARG A 62 6.20 -5.78 0.95
C ARG A 62 6.44 -6.40 2.30
N ALA A 63 7.69 -6.64 2.65
CA ALA A 63 8.05 -7.16 3.95
C ALA A 63 9.09 -6.31 4.65
N ASN A 64 9.05 -6.34 5.98
CA ASN A 64 10.10 -5.85 6.85
C ASN A 64 10.43 -6.97 7.85
N ILE A 65 11.71 -7.21 8.10
CA ILE A 65 12.18 -8.20 9.06
C ILE A 65 13.32 -7.62 9.89
N SER A 66 13.33 -7.92 11.17
CA SER A 66 14.42 -7.58 12.08
C SER A 66 14.84 -8.81 12.86
N VAL A 67 16.13 -9.10 12.85
CA VAL A 67 16.72 -10.32 13.40
C VAL A 67 17.94 -9.93 14.24
N ASP A 68 17.99 -10.42 15.48
CA ASP A 68 19.19 -10.37 16.30
C ASP A 68 20.13 -11.46 15.84
N VAL A 69 21.35 -11.10 15.46
CA VAL A 69 22.37 -12.03 14.95
C VAL A 69 23.58 -12.04 15.88
N ASP A 70 24.26 -13.18 15.95
CA ASP A 70 25.47 -13.30 16.77
C ASP A 70 26.68 -12.62 16.10
N ASN A 71 26.74 -12.63 14.76
CA ASN A 71 27.78 -11.97 13.98
C ASN A 71 27.17 -11.35 12.70
N ILE A 72 27.29 -10.03 12.57
CA ILE A 72 26.73 -9.27 11.45
C ILE A 72 27.41 -9.62 10.11
N GLU A 73 28.72 -9.85 10.11
CA GLU A 73 29.48 -10.11 8.89
C GLU A 73 29.09 -11.47 8.29
N GLU A 74 28.97 -12.50 9.13
CA GLU A 74 28.49 -13.82 8.73
C GLU A 74 27.03 -13.76 8.24
N ALA A 75 26.17 -13.03 8.95
CA ALA A 75 24.77 -12.87 8.58
C ALA A 75 24.62 -12.15 7.21
N LYS A 76 25.48 -11.17 6.92
CA LYS A 76 25.50 -10.45 5.64
C LYS A 76 25.87 -11.36 4.47
N GLU A 77 26.90 -12.19 4.61
CA GLU A 77 27.31 -13.16 3.58
C GLU A 77 26.23 -14.22 3.34
N ALA A 78 25.68 -14.76 4.44
CA ALA A 78 24.59 -15.74 4.38
C ALA A 78 23.35 -15.15 3.70
N LEU A 79 22.99 -13.90 4.04
CA LEU A 79 21.88 -13.19 3.42
C LEU A 79 22.08 -13.03 1.91
N THR A 80 23.28 -12.64 1.49
CA THR A 80 23.60 -12.45 0.07
C THR A 80 23.40 -13.75 -0.72
N THR A 81 23.96 -14.86 -0.20
CA THR A 81 23.83 -16.19 -0.79
C THR A 81 22.37 -16.66 -0.87
N LEU A 82 21.61 -16.42 0.20
CA LEU A 82 20.18 -16.77 0.29
C LEU A 82 19.36 -15.99 -0.74
N LEU A 83 19.61 -14.68 -0.86
CA LEU A 83 18.91 -13.84 -1.83
C LEU A 83 19.21 -14.30 -3.26
N GLU A 84 20.46 -14.58 -3.62
CA GLU A 84 20.84 -15.10 -4.93
C GLU A 84 20.14 -16.43 -5.25
N LYS A 85 20.13 -17.38 -4.29
CA LYS A 85 19.42 -18.67 -4.43
C LYS A 85 17.92 -18.48 -4.63
N SER A 86 17.33 -17.50 -3.96
CA SER A 86 15.91 -17.16 -4.13
C SER A 86 15.62 -16.45 -5.46
N GLY A 87 16.65 -16.02 -6.21
CA GLY A 87 16.50 -15.19 -7.42
C GLY A 87 16.19 -13.73 -7.11
N GLY A 88 16.49 -13.30 -5.88
CA GLY A 88 16.46 -11.91 -5.45
C GLY A 88 17.84 -11.28 -5.46
N TYR A 89 17.89 -10.00 -5.12
CA TYR A 89 19.13 -9.23 -5.06
C TYR A 89 19.02 -8.08 -4.07
N ILE A 90 20.16 -7.64 -3.55
CA ILE A 90 20.27 -6.46 -2.68
C ILE A 90 20.25 -5.22 -3.57
N THR A 91 19.41 -4.25 -3.22
CA THR A 91 19.31 -2.95 -3.91
C THR A 91 20.11 -1.85 -3.21
N ASN A 92 20.17 -1.90 -1.89
CA ASN A 92 20.91 -0.95 -1.08
C ASN A 92 21.29 -1.63 0.24
N ALA A 93 22.46 -1.32 0.77
CA ALA A 93 22.90 -1.82 2.06
C ALA A 93 23.71 -0.77 2.79
N ARG A 94 23.60 -0.74 4.12
CA ARG A 94 24.39 0.09 5.02
C ARG A 94 24.83 -0.75 6.20
N LEU A 95 26.14 -0.73 6.44
CA LEU A 95 26.76 -1.39 7.58
C LEU A 95 27.13 -0.33 8.61
N TYR A 96 26.76 -0.59 9.85
CA TYR A 96 27.13 0.14 11.06
C TYR A 96 27.92 -0.83 11.95
N GLU A 97 28.43 -0.33 13.08
CA GLU A 97 29.23 -1.14 14.00
C GLU A 97 28.43 -2.28 14.63
N ASP A 98 27.21 -2.00 15.07
CA ASP A 98 26.30 -2.92 15.79
C ASP A 98 25.05 -3.29 14.98
N ARG A 99 24.96 -2.82 13.73
CA ARG A 99 23.77 -2.97 12.92
C ARG A 99 24.06 -3.07 11.43
N TYR A 100 23.27 -3.87 10.74
CA TYR A 100 23.23 -3.91 9.28
C TYR A 100 21.81 -3.69 8.74
N HIS A 101 21.68 -2.75 7.82
CA HIS A 101 20.43 -2.41 7.15
C HIS A 101 20.54 -2.72 5.66
N ALA A 102 19.68 -3.59 5.14
CA ALA A 102 19.63 -3.92 3.72
C ALA A 102 18.22 -3.83 3.16
N SER A 103 18.12 -3.26 1.97
CA SER A 103 16.91 -3.28 1.15
C SER A 103 17.13 -4.26 0.00
N ALA A 104 16.32 -5.29 -0.09
CA ALA A 104 16.39 -6.32 -1.12
C ALA A 104 15.09 -6.42 -1.92
N LYS A 105 15.17 -7.03 -3.11
CA LYS A 105 13.99 -7.39 -3.92
C LYS A 105 14.04 -8.87 -4.25
N VAL A 106 12.90 -9.53 -4.12
CA VAL A 106 12.75 -10.98 -4.33
C VAL A 106 11.48 -11.24 -5.14
N PRO A 107 11.43 -12.28 -6.00
CA PRO A 107 10.19 -12.69 -6.66
C PRO A 107 9.04 -12.86 -5.67
N SER A 108 7.86 -12.31 -5.98
CA SER A 108 6.74 -12.25 -5.03
C SER A 108 6.23 -13.62 -4.57
N ASP A 109 6.46 -14.65 -5.36
CA ASP A 109 6.08 -16.03 -5.05
C ASP A 109 7.01 -16.68 -4.00
N LYS A 110 8.27 -16.23 -3.94
CA LYS A 110 9.29 -16.75 -3.03
C LYS A 110 9.43 -15.97 -1.73
N LEU A 111 8.78 -14.81 -1.63
CA LEU A 111 8.89 -13.89 -0.49
C LEU A 111 8.79 -14.58 0.88
N ILE A 112 7.77 -15.40 1.09
CA ILE A 112 7.52 -16.04 2.40
C ILE A 112 8.66 -17.01 2.74
N MET A 113 9.07 -17.84 1.79
CA MET A 113 10.17 -18.79 1.97
C MET A 113 11.48 -18.06 2.29
N THR A 114 11.79 -16.98 1.57
CA THR A 114 12.98 -16.17 1.82
C THR A 114 12.96 -15.54 3.21
N LEU A 115 11.82 -15.00 3.66
CA LEU A 115 11.69 -14.44 5.02
C LEU A 115 11.92 -15.50 6.10
N ASP A 116 11.38 -16.71 5.90
CA ASP A 116 11.57 -17.81 6.85
C ASP A 116 13.03 -18.29 6.89
N GLU A 117 13.75 -18.24 5.76
CA GLU A 117 15.19 -18.54 5.74
C GLU A 117 16.01 -17.42 6.41
N ILE A 118 15.66 -16.14 6.19
CA ILE A 118 16.33 -15.01 6.87
C ILE A 118 16.11 -15.07 8.37
N ALA A 119 14.90 -15.44 8.82
CA ALA A 119 14.57 -15.60 10.23
C ALA A 119 15.39 -16.70 10.94
N LYS A 120 16.02 -17.62 10.19
CA LYS A 120 16.88 -18.68 10.74
C LYS A 120 18.33 -18.26 10.91
N LEU A 121 18.73 -17.09 10.39
CA LEU A 121 20.09 -16.57 10.56
C LEU A 121 20.34 -16.05 11.98
N GLY A 122 19.30 -15.90 12.79
CA GLY A 122 19.40 -15.44 14.18
C GLY A 122 18.06 -15.52 14.91
N GLU A 123 17.89 -14.71 15.94
CA GLU A 123 16.66 -14.61 16.73
C GLU A 123 15.73 -13.54 16.13
N LYS A 124 14.57 -13.96 15.60
CA LYS A 124 13.62 -13.04 14.98
C LYS A 124 13.00 -12.11 16.02
N ILE A 125 13.30 -10.82 15.92
CA ILE A 125 12.72 -9.75 16.74
C ILE A 125 11.31 -9.42 16.23
N SER A 126 11.20 -9.13 14.94
CA SER A 126 9.94 -8.72 14.33
C SER A 126 9.89 -9.06 12.84
N GLN A 127 8.67 -9.30 12.35
CA GLN A 127 8.39 -9.53 10.94
C GLN A 127 7.02 -8.98 10.61
N SER A 128 6.94 -8.20 9.54
CA SER A 128 5.69 -7.64 9.02
C SER A 128 5.61 -7.90 7.53
N ILE A 129 4.45 -8.36 7.07
CA ILE A 129 4.15 -8.53 5.65
C ILE A 129 2.90 -7.71 5.34
N ASN A 130 3.06 -6.73 4.47
CA ASN A 130 1.97 -5.90 4.00
C ASN A 130 1.59 -6.35 2.60
N GLN A 131 0.31 -6.67 2.42
CA GLN A 131 -0.27 -6.99 1.13
C GLN A 131 -1.27 -5.91 0.76
N ASN A 132 -1.17 -5.40 -0.46
CA ASN A 132 -2.10 -4.39 -0.97
C ASN A 132 -2.72 -4.86 -2.28
N ASP A 133 -4.05 -4.91 -2.34
CA ASP A 133 -4.80 -5.21 -3.55
C ASP A 133 -4.89 -3.94 -4.40
N VAL A 134 -4.21 -3.95 -5.54
CA VAL A 134 -4.14 -2.84 -6.48
C VAL A 134 -4.92 -3.13 -7.77
N THR A 135 -5.83 -4.12 -7.73
CA THR A 135 -6.60 -4.54 -8.91
C THR A 135 -7.38 -3.37 -9.51
N ASN A 136 -8.12 -2.63 -8.69
CA ASN A 136 -8.91 -1.48 -9.15
C ASN A 136 -8.00 -0.39 -9.75
N GLN A 137 -6.93 -0.03 -9.04
CA GLN A 137 -5.98 0.97 -9.51
C GLN A 137 -5.37 0.59 -10.86
N PHE A 138 -5.00 -0.67 -11.04
CA PHE A 138 -4.41 -1.18 -12.27
C PHE A 138 -5.41 -1.11 -13.43
N VAL A 139 -6.63 -1.60 -13.23
CA VAL A 139 -7.70 -1.58 -14.25
C VAL A 139 -8.06 -0.14 -14.62
N ASP A 140 -8.17 0.76 -13.64
CA ASP A 140 -8.47 2.17 -13.87
C ASP A 140 -7.37 2.86 -14.68
N HIS A 141 -6.09 2.60 -14.38
CA HIS A 141 -4.97 3.12 -15.15
C HIS A 141 -4.94 2.57 -16.58
N GLU A 142 -5.23 1.28 -16.80
CA GLU A 142 -5.32 0.72 -18.14
C GLU A 142 -6.48 1.34 -18.94
N ALA A 143 -7.65 1.50 -18.34
CA ALA A 143 -8.80 2.14 -18.98
C ALA A 143 -8.49 3.61 -19.33
N ARG A 144 -7.88 4.36 -18.42
CA ARG A 144 -7.48 5.75 -18.65
C ARG A 144 -6.44 5.85 -19.76
N LEU A 145 -5.41 4.99 -19.75
CA LEU A 145 -4.39 4.96 -20.79
C LEU A 145 -5.02 4.71 -22.17
N LYS A 146 -5.91 3.72 -22.27
CA LYS A 146 -6.62 3.42 -23.51
C LYS A 146 -7.41 4.63 -24.03
N ASN A 147 -8.13 5.32 -23.15
CA ASN A 147 -8.90 6.51 -23.52
C ASN A 147 -8.01 7.66 -23.98
N LEU A 148 -6.88 7.90 -23.31
CA LEU A 148 -5.91 8.94 -23.69
C LEU A 148 -5.28 8.65 -25.06
N ILE A 149 -4.92 7.40 -25.34
CA ILE A 149 -4.39 6.99 -26.65
C ILE A 149 -5.44 7.24 -27.74
N LEU A 150 -6.69 6.79 -27.53
CA LEU A 150 -7.77 7.05 -28.49
C LEU A 150 -8.02 8.55 -28.72
N PHE A 151 -7.91 9.36 -27.66
CA PHE A 151 -8.04 10.81 -27.77
C PHE A 151 -6.90 11.43 -28.58
N ARG A 152 -5.65 11.05 -28.29
CA ARG A 152 -4.46 11.46 -29.05
C ARG A 152 -4.60 11.11 -30.53
N ASP A 153 -4.98 9.88 -30.84
CA ASP A 153 -5.10 9.41 -32.23
C ASP A 153 -6.19 10.19 -32.99
N LYS A 154 -7.30 10.54 -32.32
CA LYS A 154 -8.32 11.45 -32.89
C LYS A 154 -7.76 12.86 -33.14
N MET A 155 -6.99 13.41 -32.20
CA MET A 155 -6.36 14.72 -32.38
C MET A 155 -5.35 14.72 -33.53
N GLN A 156 -4.56 13.65 -33.68
CA GLN A 156 -3.64 13.48 -34.82
C GLN A 156 -4.41 13.42 -36.15
N ASN A 157 -5.55 12.73 -36.20
CA ASN A 157 -6.39 12.71 -37.39
C ASN A 157 -6.93 14.11 -37.75
N LEU A 158 -7.38 14.88 -36.75
CA LEU A 158 -7.82 16.26 -36.97
C LEU A 158 -6.67 17.16 -37.45
N LEU A 159 -5.48 17.00 -36.88
CA LEU A 159 -4.27 17.72 -37.30
C LEU A 159 -3.97 17.52 -38.78
N ASN A 160 -4.08 16.28 -39.27
CA ASN A 160 -3.84 15.93 -40.68
C ASN A 160 -4.88 16.52 -41.65
N GLN A 161 -6.07 16.90 -41.15
CA GLN A 161 -7.16 17.45 -41.96
C GLN A 161 -7.21 18.98 -41.94
N THR A 162 -6.56 19.61 -40.96
CA THR A 162 -6.58 21.06 -40.76
C THR A 162 -5.48 21.75 -41.56
N THR A 163 -5.83 22.83 -42.26
CA THR A 163 -4.87 23.69 -43.00
C THR A 163 -4.61 25.04 -42.32
N LYS A 164 -5.34 25.37 -41.24
CA LYS A 164 -5.20 26.63 -40.53
C LYS A 164 -4.11 26.55 -39.46
N ILE A 165 -3.13 27.45 -39.55
CA ILE A 165 -1.96 27.50 -38.65
C ILE A 165 -2.37 27.65 -37.18
N GLU A 166 -3.38 28.48 -36.88
CA GLU A 166 -3.85 28.69 -35.50
C GLU A 166 -4.45 27.43 -34.87
N GLU A 167 -5.18 26.63 -35.66
CA GLU A 167 -5.75 25.36 -35.22
C GLU A 167 -4.65 24.30 -35.04
N ILE A 168 -3.68 24.25 -35.96
CA ILE A 168 -2.47 23.39 -35.85
C ILE A 168 -1.75 23.64 -34.52
N LEU A 169 -1.43 24.90 -34.21
CA LEU A 169 -0.72 25.25 -32.97
C LEU A 169 -1.50 24.89 -31.70
N LYS A 170 -2.84 24.97 -31.74
CA LYS A 170 -3.70 24.55 -30.62
C LYS A 170 -3.70 23.04 -30.45
N ILE A 171 -3.83 22.28 -31.55
CA ILE A 171 -3.82 20.82 -31.51
C ILE A 171 -2.47 20.30 -31.02
N GLU A 172 -1.35 20.86 -31.51
CA GLU A 172 0.00 20.48 -31.08
C GLU A 172 0.22 20.68 -29.57
N ARG A 173 -0.26 21.81 -29.03
CA ARG A 173 -0.19 22.07 -27.59
C ARG A 173 -0.96 21.02 -26.77
N GLU A 174 -2.18 20.70 -27.20
CA GLU A 174 -2.97 19.66 -26.54
C GLU A 174 -2.37 18.26 -26.71
N LEU A 175 -1.82 17.93 -27.88
CA LEU A 175 -1.11 16.68 -28.11
C LEU A 175 0.07 16.52 -27.17
N GLY A 176 0.88 17.57 -26.98
CA GLY A 176 1.97 17.55 -26.00
C GLY A 176 1.50 17.29 -24.58
N ARG A 177 0.39 17.92 -24.16
CA ARG A 177 -0.23 17.70 -22.85
C ARG A 177 -0.72 16.26 -22.69
N VAL A 178 -1.45 15.74 -23.68
CA VAL A 178 -2.00 14.37 -23.67
C VAL A 178 -0.87 13.34 -23.67
N GLN A 179 0.18 13.55 -24.47
CA GLN A 179 1.32 12.63 -24.50
C GLN A 179 2.04 12.58 -23.15
N THR A 180 2.24 13.73 -22.49
CA THR A 180 2.78 13.78 -21.13
C THR A 180 1.93 12.97 -20.14
N GLU A 181 0.59 13.06 -20.26
CA GLU A 181 -0.33 12.29 -19.42
C GLU A 181 -0.26 10.78 -19.70
N ILE A 182 -0.16 10.39 -20.98
CA ILE A 182 0.06 8.99 -21.40
C ILE A 182 1.33 8.45 -20.76
N ASP A 183 2.45 9.16 -20.87
CA ASP A 183 3.75 8.73 -20.36
C ASP A 183 3.71 8.55 -18.83
N ALA A 184 3.03 9.46 -18.13
CA ALA A 184 2.83 9.37 -16.68
C ALA A 184 2.03 8.11 -16.29
N ILE A 185 0.89 7.83 -16.95
CA ILE A 185 0.07 6.65 -16.66
C ILE A 185 0.82 5.36 -17.04
N GLN A 186 1.55 5.35 -18.16
CA GLN A 186 2.39 4.20 -18.54
C GLN A 186 3.48 3.93 -17.50
N GLY A 187 4.10 4.98 -16.96
CA GLY A 187 5.06 4.87 -15.86
C GLY A 187 4.44 4.25 -14.61
N GLN A 188 3.24 4.68 -14.22
CA GLN A 188 2.50 4.12 -13.09
C GLN A 188 2.15 2.65 -13.29
N LEU A 189 1.67 2.26 -14.48
CA LEU A 189 1.40 0.86 -14.80
C LEU A 189 2.66 0.00 -14.75
N LYS A 190 3.78 0.49 -15.29
CA LYS A 190 5.08 -0.21 -15.24
C LYS A 190 5.53 -0.41 -13.79
N TYR A 191 5.36 0.61 -12.95
CA TYR A 191 5.67 0.51 -11.53
C TYR A 191 4.83 -0.58 -10.84
N LEU A 192 3.50 -0.57 -11.03
CA LEU A 192 2.61 -1.59 -10.44
C LEU A 192 2.97 -3.00 -10.92
N LYS A 193 3.25 -3.19 -12.22
CA LYS A 193 3.68 -4.49 -12.76
C LYS A 193 4.93 -5.01 -12.07
N ASN A 194 5.92 -4.13 -11.88
CA ASN A 194 7.16 -4.48 -11.18
C ASN A 194 6.92 -4.79 -9.70
N ALA A 195 6.05 -4.03 -9.02
CA ALA A 195 5.72 -4.24 -7.61
C ALA A 195 4.92 -5.53 -7.35
N VAL A 196 4.22 -6.05 -8.37
CA VAL A 196 3.55 -7.35 -8.32
C VAL A 196 4.55 -8.48 -8.55
N ALA A 197 5.48 -8.31 -9.49
CA ALA A 197 6.48 -9.32 -9.81
C ALA A 197 7.55 -9.47 -8.72
N LEU A 198 8.01 -8.35 -8.15
CA LEU A 198 9.09 -8.28 -7.18
C LEU A 198 8.60 -7.63 -5.89
N SER A 199 8.78 -8.33 -4.78
CA SER A 199 8.48 -7.85 -3.44
C SER A 199 9.73 -7.23 -2.81
N PRO A 200 9.68 -5.96 -2.36
CA PRO A 200 10.74 -5.37 -1.57
C PRO A 200 10.72 -5.93 -0.14
N ILE A 201 11.92 -6.17 0.38
CA ILE A 201 12.19 -6.61 1.74
C ILE A 201 13.14 -5.61 2.38
N GLU A 202 12.74 -5.01 3.51
CA GLU A 202 13.68 -4.30 4.38
C GLU A 202 14.15 -5.24 5.48
N ILE A 203 15.47 -5.36 5.62
CA ILE A 203 16.13 -6.32 6.49
C ILE A 203 17.00 -5.53 7.45
N ASN A 204 16.78 -5.74 8.74
CA ASN A 204 17.60 -5.18 9.80
C ASN A 204 18.23 -6.33 10.58
N PHE A 205 19.55 -6.35 10.65
CA PHE A 205 20.27 -7.20 11.59
C PHE A 205 20.83 -6.33 12.70
N GLU A 206 20.56 -6.71 13.94
CA GLU A 206 21.12 -6.08 15.14
C GLU A 206 22.03 -7.11 15.81
N GLU A 207 23.20 -6.69 16.29
CA GLU A 207 24.07 -7.59 17.04
C GLU A 207 23.47 -7.88 18.42
N LYS A 208 23.47 -9.15 18.81
CA LYS A 208 22.95 -9.55 20.11
C LYS A 208 23.79 -8.93 21.23
N THR A 209 23.21 -8.00 21.98
CA THR A 209 23.86 -7.42 23.16
C THR A 209 23.90 -8.43 24.30
N ILE A 210 25.05 -9.08 24.50
CA ILE A 210 25.27 -10.00 25.63
C ILE A 210 25.57 -9.18 26.89
N TYR A 211 24.62 -9.13 27.83
CA TYR A 211 24.85 -8.48 29.12
C TYR A 211 25.93 -9.23 29.93
N GLY A 212 26.91 -8.48 30.46
CA GLY A 212 27.85 -9.03 31.44
C GLY A 212 27.16 -9.45 32.76
N PRO A 213 27.84 -10.16 33.67
CA PRO A 213 27.25 -10.70 34.91
C PRO A 213 26.59 -9.63 35.80
N LEU A 214 27.06 -8.38 35.76
CA LEU A 214 26.43 -7.25 36.46
C LEU A 214 25.14 -6.75 35.78
N GLY A 215 25.00 -6.90 34.46
CA GLY A 215 23.82 -6.48 33.70
C GLY A 215 22.58 -7.35 33.98
N TYR A 216 22.76 -8.65 34.19
CA TYR A 216 21.68 -9.56 34.59
C TYR A 216 21.08 -9.20 35.96
N ILE A 217 21.92 -8.77 36.91
CA ILE A 217 21.49 -8.36 38.25
C ILE A 217 20.64 -7.09 38.17
N ALA A 218 21.07 -6.09 37.39
CA ALA A 218 20.34 -4.84 37.22
C ALA A 218 18.96 -5.04 36.53
N ASN A 219 18.88 -5.89 35.51
CA ASN A 219 17.62 -6.18 34.80
C ASN A 219 16.63 -6.96 35.67
N GLY A 220 17.13 -7.90 36.48
CA GLY A 220 16.32 -8.61 37.47
C GLY A 220 15.67 -7.66 38.48
N VAL A 221 16.43 -6.68 38.99
CA VAL A 221 15.91 -5.65 39.90
C VAL A 221 14.88 -4.76 39.21
N TRP A 222 15.09 -4.37 37.95
CA TRP A 222 14.15 -3.54 37.18
C TRP A 222 12.82 -4.24 36.85
N TRP A 223 12.85 -5.55 36.54
CA TRP A 223 11.63 -6.35 36.36
C TRP A 223 10.80 -6.43 37.65
N VAL A 224 11.46 -6.63 38.80
CA VAL A 224 10.80 -6.66 40.12
C VAL A 224 10.20 -5.29 40.46
N THR A 225 10.94 -4.19 40.28
CA THR A 225 10.43 -2.86 40.60
C THR A 225 9.25 -2.48 39.70
N LYS A 226 9.28 -2.78 38.40
CA LYS A 226 8.14 -2.52 37.51
C LYS A 226 6.88 -3.29 37.92
N LYS A 227 7.02 -4.55 38.37
CA LYS A 227 5.90 -5.34 38.91
C LYS A 227 5.41 -4.85 40.27
N LEU A 228 6.23 -4.16 41.04
CA LEU A 228 5.86 -3.62 42.35
C LEU A 228 4.94 -2.38 42.26
N PHE A 229 5.02 -1.62 41.17
CA PHE A 229 4.31 -0.35 41.00
C PHE A 229 3.22 -0.35 39.92
N VAL A 230 3.05 -1.44 39.17
CA VAL A 230 1.97 -1.61 38.19
C VAL A 230 1.20 -2.89 38.50
N ILE A 231 0.06 -2.73 39.18
CA ILE A 231 -0.96 -3.77 39.36
C ILE A 231 -2.08 -3.44 38.35
N ARG A 232 -2.42 -4.39 37.48
CA ARG A 232 -3.63 -4.36 36.67
C ARG A 232 -4.64 -5.34 37.25
#